data_AF-A0A968UBY7-F1
#
_entry.id   AF-A0A968UBY7-F1
#
_cell.length_a   1.000
_cell.length_b   1.000
_cell.length_c   1.000
_cell.angle_alpha   90.00
_cell.angle_beta   90.00
_cell.angle_gamma   90.00
#
_symmetry.space_group_name_H-M   'P 1'
#
loop_
_entity.id
_entity.type
_entity.pdbx_description
1 polymer ?
#
loop_
_entity_poly.entity_id
_entity_poly.type
_entity_poly.pdbx_seq_one_letter_code
_entity_poly.pdbx_strand_id
1 'polypeptide(L)'
;MGEGGIGKTSFACQIARWGLGLPEAGEAKPPTLCQHKMLPVLIEQELNDKPLLKAIRGQLPLNADNNFITDELLDALLRQRRVLVILDHVSEMSEATYSQMQKALEATPINALVITSRLAEKNLGRSDYQRLEPQKIEGDKLYTFIPPYLDKKGKKDLFADNDEFLRTCRRLSKIDGRHPARCNGPAGDALYRS
;
A
#
# COMPACT_ATOMS: atom_id res chain seq x y z
N MET A 1 6.68 -6.04 1.56
CA MET A 1 7.05 -6.75 0.30
C MET A 1 6.01 -7.82 -0.01
N GLY A 2 5.96 -8.29 -1.25
CA GLY A 2 5.19 -9.46 -1.67
C GLY A 2 4.28 -9.21 -2.88
N GLU A 3 3.61 -10.27 -3.35
CA GLU A 3 2.88 -10.29 -4.62
C GLU A 3 1.77 -9.23 -4.75
N GLY A 4 1.25 -9.04 -5.96
CA GLY A 4 0.09 -8.19 -6.20
C GLY A 4 -1.12 -8.65 -5.38
N GLY A 5 -1.92 -7.72 -4.86
CA GLY A 5 -3.17 -8.05 -4.16
C GLY A 5 -3.06 -8.52 -2.71
N ILE A 6 -1.86 -8.73 -2.15
CA ILE A 6 -1.71 -9.20 -0.74
C ILE A 6 -1.99 -8.12 0.33
N GLY A 7 -2.36 -6.90 -0.07
CA GLY A 7 -2.68 -5.82 0.88
C GLY A 7 -1.50 -4.96 1.35
N LYS A 8 -0.42 -4.82 0.55
CA LYS A 8 0.72 -3.94 0.89
C LYS A 8 0.32 -2.49 1.09
N THR A 9 -0.39 -1.91 0.12
CA THR A 9 -0.91 -0.52 0.20
C THR A 9 -1.89 -0.38 1.36
N SER A 10 -2.79 -1.35 1.53
CA SER A 10 -3.73 -1.37 2.67
C SER A 10 -3.01 -1.34 4.02
N PHE A 11 -1.92 -2.10 4.16
CA PHE A 11 -1.12 -2.11 5.38
C PHE A 11 -0.33 -0.81 5.58
N ALA A 12 0.23 -0.23 4.51
CA ALA A 12 0.87 1.09 4.57
C ALA A 12 -0.13 2.19 4.99
N CYS A 13 -1.35 2.17 4.45
CA CYS A 13 -2.44 3.07 4.87
C CYS A 13 -2.84 2.84 6.33
N GLN A 14 -2.81 1.60 6.82
CA GLN A 14 -3.06 1.31 8.24
C GLN A 14 -1.95 1.90 9.13
N ILE A 15 -0.68 1.81 8.72
CA ILE A 15 0.44 2.47 9.42
C ILE A 15 0.25 3.99 9.43
N ALA A 16 -0.22 4.59 8.33
CA ALA A 16 -0.56 6.02 8.29
C ALA A 16 -1.63 6.41 9.32
N ARG A 17 -2.69 5.60 9.47
CA ARG A 17 -3.74 5.84 10.48
C ARG A 17 -3.18 5.82 11.90
N TRP A 18 -2.29 4.87 12.20
CA TRP A 18 -1.59 4.81 13.49
C TRP A 18 -0.63 5.99 13.69
N GLY A 19 0.03 6.45 12.63
CA GLY A 19 0.84 7.67 12.63
C GLY A 19 0.03 8.91 12.98
N LEU A 20 -1.19 9.04 12.43
CA LEU A 20 -2.11 10.14 12.75
C LEU A 20 -2.69 10.05 14.17
N GLY A 21 -2.63 8.87 14.81
CA GLY A 21 -3.31 8.58 16.06
C GLY A 21 -4.83 8.60 15.91
N LEU A 22 -5.34 8.10 14.77
CA LEU A 22 -6.78 7.95 14.56
C LEU A 22 -7.32 6.75 15.35
N PRO A 23 -8.46 6.88 16.03
CA PRO A 23 -9.07 5.76 16.73
C PRO A 23 -9.56 4.69 15.75
N GLU A 24 -9.44 3.43 16.15
CA GLU A 24 -10.10 2.33 15.46
C GLU A 24 -11.52 2.13 16.02
N ALA A 25 -12.41 1.60 15.18
CA ALA A 25 -13.78 1.33 15.61
C ALA A 25 -13.78 0.32 16.77
N GLY A 26 -14.31 0.75 17.92
CA GLY A 26 -14.39 -0.06 19.14
C GLY A 26 -13.20 0.07 20.09
N GLU A 27 -12.21 0.91 19.80
CA GLU A 27 -11.05 1.10 20.67
C GLU A 27 -11.12 2.42 21.44
N ALA A 28 -10.95 2.36 22.77
CA ALA A 28 -10.98 3.53 23.65
C ALA A 28 -9.75 4.44 23.49
N LYS A 29 -8.63 3.91 22.99
CA LYS A 29 -7.40 4.66 22.76
C LYS A 29 -6.77 4.24 21.43
N PRO A 30 -6.42 5.19 20.56
CA PRO A 30 -5.78 4.87 19.30
C PRO A 30 -4.39 4.25 19.54
N PRO A 31 -4.00 3.21 18.79
CA PRO A 31 -2.63 2.74 18.78
C PRO A 31 -1.72 3.85 18.27
N THR A 32 -0.60 4.08 18.96
CA THR A 32 0.35 5.14 18.64
C THR A 32 1.63 4.52 18.07
N LEU A 33 2.01 4.89 16.84
CA LEU A 33 3.26 4.42 16.23
C LEU A 33 4.50 5.05 16.90
N CYS A 34 4.35 6.25 17.46
CA CYS A 34 5.38 7.04 18.14
C CYS A 34 4.73 7.88 19.26
N GLN A 35 5.55 8.55 20.08
CA GLN A 35 5.07 9.47 21.13
C GLN A 35 4.36 10.72 20.59
N HIS A 36 4.40 10.93 19.28
CA HIS A 36 3.85 12.09 18.57
C HIS A 36 3.10 11.65 17.31
N LYS A 37 2.23 12.53 16.82
CA LYS A 37 1.49 12.32 15.57
C LYS A 37 2.37 12.61 14.36
N MET A 38 2.09 11.90 13.27
CA MET A 38 2.73 12.04 11.97
C MET A 38 1.69 12.39 10.91
N LEU A 39 2.03 13.33 10.04
CA LEU A 39 1.28 13.63 8.82
C LEU A 39 1.69 12.63 7.73
N PRO A 40 0.78 11.76 7.26
CA PRO A 40 1.09 10.84 6.18
C PRO A 40 1.09 11.56 4.84
N VAL A 41 2.08 11.22 4.02
CA VAL A 41 2.23 11.68 2.63
C VAL A 41 2.40 10.44 1.77
N LEU A 42 1.56 10.29 0.76
CA LEU A 42 1.48 9.09 -0.07
C LEU A 42 1.90 9.39 -1.51
N ILE A 43 3.05 8.86 -1.91
CA ILE A 43 3.59 9.00 -3.26
C ILE A 43 3.34 7.69 -4.02
N GLU A 44 2.29 7.69 -4.84
CA GLU A 44 1.91 6.56 -5.71
C GLU A 44 2.32 6.78 -7.17
N GLN A 45 2.49 8.03 -7.58
CA GLN A 45 2.63 8.42 -8.98
C GLN A 45 4.10 8.60 -9.37
N GLU A 46 4.37 8.44 -10.67
CA GLU A 46 5.63 8.85 -11.28
C GLU A 46 5.94 10.31 -10.94
N LEU A 47 7.20 10.57 -10.59
CA LEU A 47 7.64 11.92 -10.27
C LEU A 47 7.86 12.77 -11.52
N ASN A 48 8.13 12.14 -12.67
CA ASN A 48 8.54 12.83 -13.90
C ASN A 48 9.69 13.82 -13.56
N ASP A 49 9.53 15.09 -13.93
CA ASP A 49 10.52 16.14 -13.62
C ASP A 49 10.37 16.74 -12.20
N LYS A 50 9.36 16.33 -11.42
CA LYS A 50 9.08 16.90 -10.09
C LYS A 50 9.98 16.26 -9.03
N PRO A 51 10.84 17.03 -8.32
CA PRO A 51 11.65 16.50 -7.23
C PRO A 51 10.79 15.90 -6.10
N LEU A 52 11.26 14.80 -5.49
CA LEU A 52 10.56 14.10 -4.41
C LEU A 52 10.16 15.04 -3.26
N LEU A 53 11.06 15.91 -2.79
CA LEU A 53 10.75 16.87 -1.72
C LEU A 53 9.63 17.85 -2.11
N LYS A 54 9.58 18.30 -3.37
CA LYS A 54 8.47 19.12 -3.87
C LYS A 54 7.17 18.32 -3.97
N ALA A 55 7.24 17.03 -4.30
CA ALA A 55 6.08 16.15 -4.27
C ALA A 55 5.53 15.98 -2.85
N ILE A 56 6.41 15.74 -1.87
CA ILE A 56 6.06 15.64 -0.45
C ILE A 56 5.44 16.94 0.04
N ARG A 57 6.11 18.07 -0.16
CA ARG A 57 5.61 19.39 0.26
C ARG A 57 4.25 19.71 -0.33
N GLY A 58 4.03 19.33 -1.59
CA GLY A 58 2.76 19.57 -2.28
C GLY A 58 1.57 18.82 -1.70
N GLN A 59 1.79 17.79 -0.88
CA GLN A 59 0.72 17.05 -0.19
C GLN A 59 0.51 17.50 1.26
N LEU A 60 1.41 18.32 1.80
CA LEU A 60 1.24 18.87 3.14
C LEU A 60 0.25 20.05 3.10
N PRO A 61 -0.50 20.29 4.19
CA PRO A 61 -1.40 21.42 4.26
C PRO A 61 -0.62 22.74 4.13
N LEU A 62 -1.27 23.74 3.52
CA LEU A 62 -0.77 25.10 3.48
C LEU A 62 -0.77 25.70 4.89
N ASN A 63 0.11 26.67 5.12
CA ASN A 63 0.14 27.41 6.37
C ASN A 63 -1.06 28.38 6.47
N ALA A 64 -1.16 29.10 7.59
CA ALA A 64 -2.25 30.05 7.83
C ALA A 64 -2.35 31.16 6.76
N ASP A 65 -1.23 31.48 6.09
CA ASP A 65 -1.16 32.48 5.01
C ASP A 65 -1.43 31.87 3.63
N ASN A 66 -1.94 30.63 3.58
CA ASN A 66 -2.22 29.88 2.35
C ASN A 66 -0.97 29.64 1.48
N ASN A 67 0.20 29.54 2.09
CA ASN A 67 1.48 29.27 1.44
C ASN A 67 2.02 27.87 1.81
N PHE A 68 2.86 27.30 0.94
CA PHE A 68 3.60 26.09 1.28
C PHE A 68 4.58 26.37 2.43
N ILE A 69 4.83 25.35 3.25
CA ILE A 69 5.89 25.40 4.26
C ILE A 69 7.27 25.65 3.61
N THR A 70 8.19 26.26 4.34
CA THR A 70 9.56 26.48 3.83
C THR A 70 10.30 25.15 3.72
N ASP A 71 11.38 25.13 2.92
CA ASP A 71 12.19 23.93 2.76
C ASP A 71 12.89 23.54 4.07
N GLU A 72 13.30 24.53 4.89
CA GLU A 72 13.88 24.29 6.21
C GLU A 72 12.89 23.64 7.18
N LEU A 73 11.62 24.09 7.16
CA LEU A 73 10.58 23.49 7.99
C LEU A 73 10.26 22.06 7.51
N LEU A 74 10.22 21.83 6.20
CA LEU A 74 10.04 20.48 5.65
C LEU A 74 11.16 19.54 6.10
N ASP A 75 12.43 19.95 5.97
CA ASP A 75 13.58 19.15 6.40
C ASP A 75 13.50 18.83 7.90
N ALA A 76 13.17 19.81 8.74
CA ALA A 76 12.97 19.60 10.17
C ALA A 76 11.85 18.59 10.46
N LEU A 77 10.72 18.66 9.76
CA LEU A 77 9.60 17.74 9.94
C LEU A 77 9.96 16.30 9.51
N LEU A 78 10.70 16.14 8.41
CA LEU A 78 11.16 14.83 7.93
C LEU A 78 12.16 14.19 8.91
N ARG A 79 13.12 14.98 9.43
CA ARG A 79 14.10 14.53 10.43
C ARG A 79 13.46 14.18 11.77
N GLN A 80 12.50 14.98 12.23
CA GLN A 80 11.85 14.79 13.53
C GLN A 80 10.73 13.74 13.49
N ARG A 81 10.62 12.96 12.40
CA ARG A 81 9.57 11.96 12.18
C ARG A 81 8.18 12.55 12.37
N ARG A 82 7.95 13.77 11.87
CA ARG A 82 6.63 14.43 11.90
C ARG A 82 5.85 14.24 10.61
N VAL A 83 6.54 13.84 9.53
CA VAL A 83 5.93 13.42 8.28
C VAL A 83 6.28 11.96 8.04
N LEU A 84 5.25 11.12 7.86
CA LEU A 84 5.40 9.73 7.45
C LEU A 84 5.27 9.68 5.92
N VAL A 85 6.38 9.41 5.24
CA VAL A 85 6.38 9.29 3.77
C VAL A 85 6.13 7.84 3.41
N ILE A 86 5.15 7.61 2.54
CA ILE A 86 4.82 6.30 1.97
C ILE A 86 5.13 6.37 0.48
N LEU A 87 6.10 5.57 0.04
CA LEU A 87 6.41 5.36 -1.37
C LEU A 87 5.75 4.06 -1.78
N ASP A 88 4.63 4.16 -2.49
CA ASP A 88 3.82 2.99 -2.84
C ASP A 88 4.20 2.47 -4.22
N HIS A 89 4.08 1.15 -4.43
CA HIS A 89 4.32 0.50 -5.71
C HIS A 89 5.68 0.78 -6.35
N VAL A 90 6.76 0.93 -5.54
CA VAL A 90 8.09 1.33 -6.05
C VAL A 90 8.65 0.39 -7.12
N SER A 91 8.35 -0.92 -7.06
CA SER A 91 8.75 -1.87 -8.11
C SER A 91 8.08 -1.64 -9.47
N GLU A 92 7.01 -0.86 -9.51
CA GLU A 92 6.21 -0.57 -10.70
C GLU A 92 6.55 0.81 -11.29
N MET A 93 7.41 1.58 -10.62
CA MET A 93 7.88 2.87 -11.08
C MET A 93 9.00 2.74 -12.12
N SER A 94 9.13 3.75 -12.99
CA SER A 94 10.21 3.86 -13.95
C SER A 94 11.59 3.93 -13.28
N GLU A 95 12.64 3.48 -13.98
CA GLU A 95 14.02 3.59 -13.48
C GLU A 95 14.46 5.04 -13.24
N ALA A 96 13.91 5.99 -14.01
CA ALA A 96 14.16 7.41 -13.83
C ALA A 96 13.60 7.91 -12.48
N THR A 97 12.33 7.64 -12.19
CA THR A 97 11.70 7.98 -10.91
C THR A 97 12.39 7.25 -9.75
N TYR A 98 12.70 5.96 -9.92
CA TYR A 98 13.42 5.18 -8.90
C TYR A 98 14.77 5.81 -8.55
N SER A 99 15.58 6.15 -9.56
CA SER A 99 16.88 6.77 -9.38
C SER A 99 16.78 8.15 -8.75
N GLN A 100 15.78 8.94 -9.13
CA GLN A 100 15.53 10.26 -8.55
C GLN A 100 15.13 10.15 -7.07
N MET A 101 14.24 9.23 -6.72
CA MET A 101 13.86 8.96 -5.33
C MET A 101 15.06 8.50 -4.51
N GLN A 102 15.87 7.58 -5.05
CA GLN A 102 17.08 7.10 -4.38
C GLN A 102 18.04 8.26 -4.08
N LYS A 103 18.36 9.10 -5.09
CA LYS A 103 19.22 10.28 -4.91
C LYS A 103 18.65 11.25 -3.88
N ALA A 104 17.34 11.48 -3.88
CA ALA A 104 16.70 12.37 -2.90
C ALA A 104 16.80 11.82 -1.47
N LEU A 105 16.64 10.50 -1.29
CA LEU A 105 16.75 9.83 0.01
C LEU A 105 18.20 9.76 0.53
N GLU A 106 19.19 9.76 -0.37
CA GLU A 106 20.60 9.90 -0.02
C GLU A 106 20.95 11.34 0.42
N ALA A 107 20.37 12.33 -0.26
CA ALA A 107 20.64 13.75 0.01
C ALA A 107 19.88 14.29 1.24
N THR A 108 18.70 13.77 1.56
CA THR A 108 17.84 14.29 2.62
C THR A 108 17.26 13.16 3.49
N PRO A 109 17.54 13.16 4.81
CA PRO A 109 17.06 12.10 5.69
C PRO A 109 15.55 12.17 5.92
N ILE A 110 14.84 11.15 5.46
CA ILE A 110 13.41 10.91 5.77
C ILE A 110 13.32 9.82 6.83
N ASN A 111 13.12 10.23 8.09
CA ASN A 111 13.25 9.32 9.24
C ASN A 111 12.00 8.49 9.54
N ALA A 112 10.88 8.74 8.85
CA ALA A 112 9.68 7.93 8.87
C ALA A 112 9.28 7.63 7.43
N LEU A 113 9.69 6.45 6.94
CA LEU A 113 9.55 6.02 5.56
C LEU A 113 8.96 4.62 5.50
N VAL A 114 7.91 4.44 4.71
CA VAL A 114 7.37 3.13 4.32
C VAL A 114 7.54 2.99 2.81
N ILE A 115 8.11 1.86 2.39
CA ILE A 115 8.22 1.51 0.97
C ILE A 115 7.36 0.28 0.75
N THR A 116 6.47 0.35 -0.23
CA THR A 116 5.80 -0.85 -0.73
C THR A 116 6.38 -1.23 -2.08
N SER A 117 6.63 -2.52 -2.24
CA SER A 117 7.21 -3.07 -3.46
C SER A 117 6.83 -4.56 -3.56
N ARG A 118 6.73 -5.04 -4.80
CA ARG A 118 6.61 -6.47 -5.11
C ARG A 118 7.97 -7.17 -5.02
N LEU A 119 9.03 -6.44 -5.30
CA LEU A 119 10.40 -6.91 -5.45
C LEU A 119 11.27 -6.46 -4.27
N ALA A 120 11.96 -7.40 -3.62
CA ALA A 120 12.73 -7.12 -2.41
C ALA A 120 13.95 -6.22 -2.69
N GLU A 121 14.53 -6.34 -3.88
CA GLU A 121 15.67 -5.59 -4.38
C GLU A 121 15.34 -4.13 -4.70
N LYS A 122 14.06 -3.79 -4.91
CA LYS A 122 13.60 -2.41 -5.14
C LYS A 122 13.36 -1.71 -3.80
N ASN A 123 14.44 -1.48 -3.06
CA ASN A 123 14.46 -0.89 -1.72
C ASN A 123 15.07 0.53 -1.65
N LEU A 124 15.31 1.16 -2.81
CA LEU A 124 15.88 2.51 -2.93
C LEU A 124 17.26 2.65 -2.25
N GLY A 125 18.08 1.60 -2.29
CA GLY A 125 19.45 1.63 -1.76
C GLY A 125 19.55 1.59 -0.23
N ARG A 126 18.44 1.31 0.47
CA ARG A 126 18.40 1.26 1.93
C ARG A 126 18.97 -0.06 2.44
N SER A 127 20.02 0.01 3.24
CA SER A 127 20.66 -1.16 3.87
C SER A 127 20.04 -1.56 5.20
N ASP A 128 19.53 -0.58 5.97
CA ASP A 128 18.88 -0.81 7.26
C ASP A 128 17.37 -0.54 7.15
N TYR A 129 16.58 -1.62 7.16
CA TYR A 129 15.12 -1.56 7.12
C TYR A 129 14.50 -2.82 7.73
N GLN A 130 13.30 -2.66 8.29
CA GLN A 130 12.49 -3.80 8.71
C GLN A 130 11.61 -4.28 7.56
N ARG A 131 11.76 -5.54 7.17
CA ARG A 131 10.94 -6.17 6.14
C ARG A 131 9.62 -6.67 6.74
N LEU A 132 8.51 -6.16 6.21
CA LEU A 132 7.16 -6.61 6.56
C LEU A 132 6.49 -7.25 5.33
N GLU A 133 5.87 -8.40 5.53
CA GLU A 133 5.21 -9.19 4.49
C GLU A 133 3.78 -9.52 4.91
N PRO A 134 2.77 -8.85 4.31
CA PRO A 134 1.39 -9.26 4.49
C PRO A 134 1.22 -10.71 4.03
N GLN A 135 0.59 -11.53 4.87
CA GLN A 135 0.28 -12.90 4.49
C GLN A 135 -0.93 -12.93 3.55
N LYS A 136 -0.84 -13.75 2.50
CA LYS A 136 -1.99 -14.00 1.64
C LYS A 136 -3.08 -14.72 2.43
N ILE A 137 -4.32 -14.27 2.28
CA ILE A 137 -5.48 -15.02 2.77
C ILE A 137 -5.73 -16.12 1.76
N GLU A 138 -5.35 -17.35 2.11
CA GLU A 138 -5.61 -18.54 1.30
C GLU A 138 -7.11 -18.89 1.32
N GLY A 139 -7.57 -19.65 0.32
CA GLY A 139 -9.00 -19.97 0.17
C GLY A 139 -9.60 -20.72 1.37
N ASP A 140 -8.76 -21.46 2.09
CA ASP A 140 -9.04 -22.15 3.34
C ASP A 140 -8.83 -21.26 4.59
N LYS A 141 -8.48 -19.98 4.44
CA LYS A 141 -8.45 -18.99 5.52
C LYS A 141 -9.55 -17.94 5.36
N LEU A 142 -10.24 -17.92 4.23
CA LEU A 142 -11.42 -17.07 4.02
C LEU A 142 -12.54 -17.39 5.01
N TYR A 143 -12.76 -18.67 5.34
CA TYR A 143 -13.83 -19.05 6.26
C TYR A 143 -13.55 -18.64 7.71
N THR A 144 -12.29 -18.49 8.12
CA THR A 144 -11.93 -17.96 9.44
C THR A 144 -11.86 -16.43 9.45
N PHE A 145 -11.54 -15.81 8.31
CA PHE A 145 -11.40 -14.36 8.19
C PHE A 145 -12.72 -13.61 8.02
N ILE A 146 -13.64 -14.11 7.18
CA ILE A 146 -14.85 -13.37 6.81
C ILE A 146 -15.84 -13.19 7.97
N PRO A 147 -16.11 -14.18 8.85
CA PRO A 147 -17.06 -14.00 9.95
C PRO A 147 -16.73 -12.83 10.89
N PRO A 148 -15.51 -12.72 11.46
CA PRO A 148 -15.18 -11.58 12.33
C PRO A 148 -15.12 -10.25 11.55
N TYR A 149 -14.82 -10.29 10.25
CA TYR A 149 -14.90 -9.10 9.40
C TYR A 149 -16.35 -8.59 9.27
N LEU A 150 -17.32 -9.48 9.02
CA LEU A 150 -18.73 -9.14 8.92
C LEU A 150 -19.31 -8.67 10.26
N ASP A 151 -18.90 -9.29 11.38
CA ASP A 151 -19.23 -8.83 12.72
C ASP A 151 -18.79 -7.38 12.94
N LYS A 152 -17.52 -7.10 12.65
CA LYS A 152 -16.96 -5.75 12.81
C LYS A 152 -17.67 -4.72 11.93
N LYS A 153 -18.27 -5.15 10.81
CA LYS A 153 -19.06 -4.31 9.92
C LYS A 153 -20.54 -4.23 10.26
N GLY A 154 -21.03 -4.99 11.25
CA GLY A 154 -22.46 -5.10 11.57
C GLY A 154 -23.26 -5.68 10.39
N LYS A 155 -22.66 -6.60 9.64
CA LYS A 155 -23.20 -7.13 8.36
C LYS A 155 -23.40 -8.64 8.36
N LYS A 156 -23.41 -9.28 9.53
CA LYS A 156 -23.70 -10.71 9.61
C LYS A 156 -25.09 -11.06 9.07
N ASP A 157 -26.06 -10.19 9.29
CA ASP A 157 -27.46 -10.40 8.90
C ASP A 157 -27.71 -10.34 7.38
N LEU A 158 -26.67 -10.09 6.58
CA LEU A 158 -26.75 -10.17 5.11
C LEU A 158 -26.86 -11.61 4.59
N PHE A 159 -26.59 -12.61 5.43
CA PHE A 159 -26.71 -14.02 5.09
C PHE A 159 -27.89 -14.61 5.84
N ALA A 160 -28.79 -15.27 5.12
CA ALA A 160 -29.97 -15.89 5.71
C ALA A 160 -29.60 -17.05 6.65
N ASP A 161 -28.53 -17.79 6.31
CA ASP A 161 -28.02 -18.89 7.11
C ASP A 161 -26.52 -19.16 6.87
N ASN A 162 -25.97 -20.09 7.66
CA ASN A 162 -24.57 -20.53 7.55
C ASN A 162 -24.28 -21.25 6.23
N ASP A 163 -25.27 -21.87 5.58
CA ASP A 163 -25.08 -22.60 4.33
C ASP A 163 -24.90 -21.65 3.15
N GLU A 164 -25.70 -20.59 3.08
CA GLU A 164 -25.55 -19.48 2.14
C GLU A 164 -24.19 -18.80 2.31
N PHE A 165 -23.78 -18.57 3.55
CA PHE A 165 -22.47 -18.05 3.88
C PHE A 165 -21.33 -18.94 3.35
N LEU A 166 -21.36 -20.24 3.66
CA LEU A 166 -20.33 -21.18 3.22
C LEU A 166 -20.30 -21.33 1.69
N ARG A 167 -21.46 -21.34 1.02
CA ARG A 167 -21.54 -21.35 -0.45
C ARG A 167 -20.91 -20.09 -1.05
N THR A 168 -21.13 -18.94 -0.45
CA THR A 168 -20.54 -17.66 -0.90
C THR A 168 -19.03 -17.65 -0.71
N CYS A 169 -18.53 -18.10 0.44
CA CYS A 169 -17.09 -18.25 0.70
C CYS A 169 -16.42 -19.21 -0.29
N ARG A 170 -17.06 -20.35 -0.63
CA ARG A 170 -16.57 -21.28 -1.66
C ARG A 170 -16.58 -20.68 -3.07
N ARG A 171 -17.49 -19.77 -3.37
CA ARG A 171 -17.52 -19.06 -4.65
C ARG A 171 -16.40 -18.02 -4.71
N LEU A 172 -16.18 -17.28 -3.62
CA LEU A 172 -15.09 -16.32 -3.48
C LEU A 172 -13.70 -16.99 -3.60
N SER A 173 -13.50 -18.15 -2.99
CA SER A 173 -12.24 -18.88 -3.10
C SER A 173 -11.91 -19.35 -4.53
N LYS A 174 -12.93 -19.50 -5.39
CA LYS A 174 -12.77 -19.83 -6.82
C LYS A 174 -12.47 -18.61 -7.69
N ILE A 175 -12.70 -17.40 -7.20
CA ILE A 175 -12.39 -16.15 -7.93
C ILE A 175 -10.89 -15.84 -7.81
N ASP A 176 -10.23 -16.30 -6.74
CA ASP A 176 -8.77 -16.19 -6.60
C ASP A 176 -8.05 -17.38 -7.26
N GLY A 177 -8.08 -17.39 -8.61
CA GLY A 177 -7.49 -18.46 -9.40
C GLY A 177 -7.72 -18.30 -10.90
N ARG A 178 -6.91 -17.45 -11.54
CA ARG A 178 -6.76 -17.23 -13.00
C ARG A 178 -7.85 -16.37 -13.67
N HIS A 179 -7.39 -15.27 -14.26
CA HIS A 179 -7.88 -14.84 -15.56
C HIS A 179 -7.91 -16.07 -16.49
N PRO A 180 -9.04 -16.42 -17.14
CA PRO A 180 -8.98 -17.38 -18.23
C PRO A 180 -8.09 -16.76 -19.31
N ALA A 181 -6.90 -17.34 -19.47
CA ALA A 181 -6.12 -17.20 -20.69
C ALA A 181 -7.09 -17.38 -21.85
N ARG A 182 -7.15 -16.39 -22.75
CA ARG A 182 -7.84 -16.52 -24.02
C ARG A 182 -7.42 -17.85 -24.62
N CYS A 183 -8.38 -18.76 -24.77
CA CYS A 183 -8.20 -19.97 -25.54
C CYS A 183 -7.76 -19.54 -26.95
N ASN A 184 -6.51 -19.81 -27.30
CA ASN A 184 -6.13 -19.90 -28.70
C ASN A 184 -6.98 -21.02 -29.29
N GLY A 185 -7.94 -20.65 -30.14
CA GLY A 185 -8.63 -21.61 -30.98
C GLY A 185 -7.62 -22.34 -31.88
N PRO A 186 -7.89 -23.58 -32.28
CA PRO A 186 -7.04 -24.29 -33.21
C PRO A 186 -6.99 -23.51 -34.53
N ALA A 187 -5.77 -23.24 -35.01
CA ALA A 187 -5.53 -22.78 -36.36
C ALA A 187 -6.10 -23.82 -37.33
N GLY A 188 -7.20 -23.47 -37.98
CA GLY A 188 -7.74 -24.23 -39.10
C GLY A 188 -6.84 -24.07 -40.32
N ASP A 189 -6.48 -25.22 -40.89
CA ASP A 189 -6.19 -25.51 -42.28
C ASP A 189 -5.68 -24.39 -43.20
N ALA A 190 -4.41 -24.52 -43.57
CA ALA A 190 -3.96 -24.21 -44.92
C ALA A 190 -2.68 -25.01 -45.28
N LEU A 191 -2.83 -25.87 -46.31
CA LEU A 191 -1.85 -26.16 -47.38
C LEU A 191 -0.69 -27.15 -47.07
N TYR A 192 -0.74 -28.33 -47.73
CA TYR A 192 0.13 -28.77 -48.85
C TYR A 192 -0.18 -30.25 -49.15
N ARG A 193 -0.89 -30.60 -50.23
CA ARG A 193 -0.35 -31.00 -51.56
C ARG A 193 0.91 -31.88 -51.50
N SER A 194 0.72 -33.19 -51.68
CA SER A 194 1.28 -34.00 -52.78
C SER A 194 0.75 -35.43 -52.67
#